data_AF-A0A7N0UCF3-F1
#
_entry.id   AF-A0A7N0UCF3-F1
#
_cell.length_a   1.000
_cell.length_b   1.000
_cell.length_c   1.000
_cell.angle_alpha   90.00
_cell.angle_beta   90.00
_cell.angle_gamma   90.00
#
_symmetry.space_group_name_H-M   'P 1'
#
loop_
_entity.id
_entity.type
_entity.pdbx_description
1 polymer ?
#
loop_
_entity_poly.entity_id
_entity_poly.type
_entity_poly.pdbx_seq_one_letter_code
_entity_poly.pdbx_strand_id
1 'polypeptide(L)'
;MKLLIASIPEVSVDERKEALLRASNLALARGVTTVVDVGRYFPGASVELSWEDLSDVYRWADSTRQMKIRVCLFFPIETWSRLKGLIRESGRKLSDWIFLGGVKAFSDGSLGSNSALFHEPYTDEPHNYGLQVTDFETLSNMTLDSDRSGLQVAIHAIGDRANHLILDLYESVISANGVRDRRLRIEHAQHLAAASAKRFGRLGVIASVQTTY
;
A
#
# COMPACT_ATOMS: atom_id res chain seq x y z
N MET A 1 -13.86 -8.81 -12.80
CA MET A 1 -12.80 -7.79 -13.02
C MET A 1 -11.73 -8.18 -14.04
N LYS A 2 -11.28 -9.45 -14.12
CA LYS A 2 -10.28 -9.89 -15.13
C LYS A 2 -10.65 -9.56 -16.59
N LEU A 3 -11.93 -9.61 -16.95
CA LEU A 3 -12.40 -9.39 -18.33
C LEU A 3 -12.22 -7.95 -18.83
N LEU A 4 -12.35 -6.94 -17.95
CA LEU A 4 -12.20 -5.54 -18.35
C LEU A 4 -10.76 -5.08 -18.34
N ILE A 5 -10.00 -5.45 -17.29
CA ILE A 5 -8.60 -5.03 -17.14
C ILE A 5 -7.75 -5.53 -18.33
N ALA A 6 -7.97 -6.76 -18.79
CA ALA A 6 -7.24 -7.33 -19.93
C ALA A 6 -7.52 -6.61 -21.27
N SER A 7 -8.57 -5.79 -21.35
CA SER A 7 -8.93 -5.02 -22.55
C SER A 7 -8.52 -3.55 -22.47
N ILE A 8 -8.06 -3.07 -21.31
CA ILE A 8 -7.52 -1.72 -21.16
C ILE A 8 -6.05 -1.76 -21.61
N PRO A 9 -5.65 -0.99 -22.64
CA PRO A 9 -4.25 -0.93 -23.07
C PRO A 9 -3.36 -0.47 -21.92
N GLU A 10 -2.22 -1.13 -21.78
CA GLU A 10 -1.24 -0.73 -20.78
C GLU A 10 -0.59 0.60 -21.18
N VAL A 11 -0.37 1.47 -20.19
CA VAL A 11 0.30 2.76 -20.40
C VAL A 11 1.75 2.53 -20.82
N SER A 12 2.20 3.23 -21.86
CA SER A 12 3.56 3.05 -22.37
C SER A 12 4.62 3.49 -21.35
N VAL A 13 5.83 2.95 -21.48
CA VAL A 13 6.97 3.34 -20.63
C VAL A 13 7.23 4.85 -20.69
N ASP A 14 7.14 5.45 -21.87
CA ASP A 14 7.41 6.88 -22.06
C ASP A 14 6.34 7.76 -21.40
N GLU A 15 5.06 7.37 -21.48
CA GLU A 15 3.99 8.03 -20.74
C GLU A 15 4.18 7.90 -19.23
N ARG A 16 4.62 6.74 -18.72
CA ARG A 16 4.94 6.56 -17.29
C ARG A 16 6.10 7.46 -16.83
N LYS A 17 7.15 7.58 -17.64
CA LYS A 17 8.27 8.50 -17.38
C LYS A 17 7.82 9.95 -17.37
N GLU A 18 6.99 10.35 -18.34
CA GLU A 18 6.42 11.69 -18.37
C GLU A 18 5.54 11.96 -17.14
N ALA A 19 4.72 10.97 -16.74
CA ALA A 19 3.87 11.05 -15.56
C ALA A 19 4.70 11.28 -14.29
N LEU A 20 5.82 10.57 -14.10
CA LEU A 20 6.74 10.81 -12.97
C LEU A 20 7.22 12.27 -12.96
N LEU A 21 7.66 12.80 -14.10
CA LEU A 21 8.19 14.17 -14.19
C LEU A 21 7.10 15.22 -13.89
N ARG A 22 5.91 15.04 -14.45
CA ARG A 22 4.76 15.93 -14.24
C ARG A 22 4.29 15.89 -12.79
N ALA A 23 4.12 14.70 -12.23
CA ALA A 23 3.73 14.52 -10.83
C ALA A 23 4.77 15.12 -9.88
N SER A 24 6.06 14.93 -10.15
CA SER A 24 7.14 15.49 -9.33
C SER A 24 7.17 17.01 -9.37
N ASN A 25 6.98 17.62 -10.55
CA ASN A 25 6.88 19.08 -10.67
C ASN A 25 5.69 19.63 -9.89
N LEU A 26 4.53 18.96 -9.97
CA LEU A 26 3.33 19.36 -9.23
C LEU A 26 3.55 19.22 -7.71
N ALA A 27 4.13 18.12 -7.26
CA ALA A 27 4.48 17.88 -5.86
C ALA A 27 5.38 19.00 -5.32
N LEU A 28 6.47 19.32 -6.04
CA LEU A 28 7.38 20.40 -5.68
C LEU A 28 6.72 21.77 -5.66
N ALA A 29 5.85 22.07 -6.64
CA ALA A 29 5.08 23.32 -6.66
C ALA A 29 4.13 23.46 -5.45
N ARG A 30 3.86 22.38 -4.72
CA ARG A 30 3.08 22.34 -3.48
C ARG A 30 3.94 22.08 -2.24
N GLY A 31 5.27 22.14 -2.35
CA GLY A 31 6.20 21.92 -1.24
C GLY A 31 6.40 20.45 -0.83
N VAL A 32 5.86 19.49 -1.59
CA VAL A 32 6.03 18.06 -1.34
C VAL A 32 7.36 17.59 -1.94
N THR A 33 8.29 17.19 -1.08
CA THR A 33 9.66 16.77 -1.49
C THR A 33 9.89 15.26 -1.39
N THR A 34 8.94 14.53 -0.81
CA THR A 34 9.02 13.08 -0.62
C THR A 34 7.63 12.48 -0.68
N VAL A 35 7.49 11.36 -1.39
CA VAL A 35 6.23 10.61 -1.50
C VAL A 35 6.45 9.16 -1.10
N VAL A 36 5.42 8.55 -0.50
CA VAL A 36 5.33 7.10 -0.42
C VAL A 36 4.51 6.64 -1.61
N ASP A 37 5.13 5.93 -2.53
CA ASP A 37 4.46 5.36 -3.69
C ASP A 37 4.07 3.91 -3.38
N VAL A 38 2.78 3.61 -3.50
CA VAL A 38 2.20 2.27 -3.30
C VAL A 38 2.14 1.44 -4.60
N GLY A 39 2.72 1.97 -5.67
CA GLY A 39 2.88 1.33 -6.97
C GLY A 39 1.58 1.26 -7.77
N ARG A 40 1.70 0.84 -9.03
CA ARG A 40 0.57 0.43 -9.87
C ARG A 40 0.03 -0.93 -9.42
N TYR A 41 -0.47 -0.98 -8.20
CA TYR A 41 -0.99 -2.17 -7.56
C TYR A 41 -2.39 -1.91 -7.01
N PHE A 42 -3.37 -2.58 -7.60
CA PHE A 42 -4.76 -2.58 -7.20
C PHE A 42 -5.33 -4.00 -7.38
N PRO A 43 -6.46 -4.34 -6.74
CA PRO A 43 -7.00 -5.69 -6.84
C PRO A 43 -7.17 -6.11 -8.31
N GLY A 44 -6.68 -7.30 -8.66
CA GLY A 44 -6.74 -7.81 -10.04
C GLY A 44 -5.67 -7.28 -11.02
N ALA A 45 -4.84 -6.31 -10.63
CA ALA A 45 -3.66 -5.91 -11.40
C ALA A 45 -2.54 -6.96 -11.30
N SER A 46 -1.65 -6.99 -12.30
CA SER A 46 -0.43 -7.80 -12.21
C SER A 46 0.51 -7.25 -11.13
N VAL A 47 1.08 -8.13 -10.31
CA VAL A 47 2.09 -7.75 -9.31
C VAL A 47 3.38 -7.21 -9.95
N GLU A 48 3.63 -7.53 -11.22
CA GLU A 48 4.83 -7.10 -11.94
C GLU A 48 4.84 -5.61 -12.27
N LEU A 49 3.67 -4.95 -12.35
CA LEU A 49 3.59 -3.54 -12.75
C LEU A 49 4.41 -2.61 -11.84
N SER A 50 4.42 -2.90 -10.53
CA SER A 50 5.22 -2.12 -9.56
C SER A 50 6.73 -2.40 -9.69
N TRP A 51 7.11 -3.61 -10.13
CA TRP A 51 8.50 -3.97 -10.39
C TRP A 51 9.01 -3.35 -11.70
N GLU A 52 8.17 -3.29 -12.72
CA GLU A 52 8.42 -2.56 -13.96
C GLU A 52 8.56 -1.05 -13.72
N ASP A 53 7.79 -0.47 -12.78
CA ASP A 53 7.97 0.94 -12.41
C ASP A 53 9.34 1.18 -11.75
N LEU A 54 9.79 0.26 -10.90
CA LEU A 54 11.14 0.32 -10.34
C LEU A 54 12.22 0.31 -11.43
N SER A 55 12.13 -0.61 -12.41
CA SER A 55 13.13 -0.74 -13.47
C SER A 55 13.07 0.37 -14.51
N ASP A 56 11.89 0.63 -15.06
CA ASP A 56 11.72 1.39 -16.30
C ASP A 56 11.59 2.89 -16.05
N VAL A 57 11.11 3.25 -14.85
CA VAL A 57 10.77 4.63 -14.50
C VAL A 57 11.74 5.14 -13.43
N TYR A 58 11.78 4.51 -12.26
CA TYR A 58 12.57 5.01 -11.14
C TYR A 58 14.07 4.88 -11.36
N ARG A 59 14.58 3.69 -11.73
CA ARG A 59 16.01 3.51 -12.03
C ARG A 59 16.46 4.27 -13.27
N TRP A 60 15.60 4.39 -14.28
CA TRP A 60 15.86 5.28 -15.41
C TRP A 60 16.00 6.74 -14.96
N ALA A 61 15.06 7.26 -14.18
CA ALA A 61 15.08 8.64 -13.73
C ALA A 61 16.29 8.93 -12.83
N ASP A 62 16.68 7.97 -11.98
CA ASP A 62 17.86 8.11 -11.13
C ASP A 62 19.16 8.12 -11.94
N SER A 63 19.35 7.14 -12.83
CA SER A 63 20.53 7.03 -13.69
C SER A 63 20.70 8.18 -14.69
N THR A 64 19.59 8.77 -15.14
CA THR A 64 19.59 9.92 -16.06
C THR A 64 19.48 11.27 -15.34
N ARG A 65 19.54 11.28 -14.01
CA ARG A 65 19.45 12.49 -13.15
C ARG A 65 18.17 13.30 -13.35
N GLN A 66 17.08 12.61 -13.63
CA GLN A 66 15.74 13.16 -13.80
C GLN A 66 14.87 13.07 -12.53
N MET A 67 15.35 12.41 -11.46
CA MET A 67 14.67 12.42 -10.16
C MET A 67 14.59 13.85 -9.61
N LYS A 68 13.39 14.24 -9.15
CA LYS A 68 13.10 15.58 -8.61
C LYS A 68 12.62 15.56 -7.16
N ILE A 69 12.05 14.45 -6.72
CA ILE A 69 11.57 14.20 -5.37
C ILE A 69 12.08 12.85 -4.88
N ARG A 70 12.14 12.66 -3.57
CA ARG A 70 12.45 11.35 -2.99
C ARG A 70 11.21 10.45 -3.02
N VAL A 71 11.42 9.16 -3.22
CA VAL A 71 10.37 8.17 -3.24
C VAL A 71 10.68 7.05 -2.25
N CYS A 72 9.69 6.71 -1.43
CA CYS A 72 9.69 5.52 -0.62
C CYS A 72 8.73 4.52 -1.27
N LEU A 73 9.27 3.47 -1.87
CA LEU A 73 8.52 2.54 -2.70
C LEU A 73 7.95 1.39 -1.89
N PHE A 74 6.68 1.08 -2.13
CA PHE A 74 5.99 -0.09 -1.61
C PHE A 74 5.61 -1.01 -2.78
N PHE A 75 5.70 -2.32 -2.55
CA PHE A 75 5.47 -3.36 -3.55
C PHE A 75 4.28 -4.24 -3.17
N PRO A 76 3.67 -4.98 -4.11
CA PRO A 76 2.63 -5.96 -3.79
C PRO A 76 3.10 -6.94 -2.71
N ILE A 77 2.28 -7.15 -1.68
CA ILE A 77 2.64 -8.00 -0.53
C ILE A 77 2.96 -9.43 -0.92
N GLU A 78 2.35 -9.93 -2.00
CA GLU A 78 2.61 -11.24 -2.59
C GLU A 78 4.07 -11.40 -3.02
N THR A 79 4.77 -10.30 -3.26
CA THR A 79 6.18 -10.27 -3.70
C THR A 79 7.15 -9.90 -2.58
N TRP A 80 6.74 -10.00 -1.30
CA TRP A 80 7.57 -9.66 -0.14
C TRP A 80 8.94 -10.34 -0.14
N SER A 81 9.00 -11.60 -0.58
CA SER A 81 10.24 -12.39 -0.62
C SER A 81 11.22 -11.86 -1.66
N ARG A 82 10.73 -11.40 -2.81
CA ARG A 82 11.51 -10.73 -3.85
C ARG A 82 12.06 -9.39 -3.36
N LEU A 83 11.24 -8.59 -2.66
CA LEU A 83 11.68 -7.34 -2.04
C LEU A 83 12.74 -7.56 -0.97
N LYS A 84 12.57 -8.57 -0.12
CA LYS A 84 13.59 -8.99 0.84
C LYS A 84 14.91 -9.36 0.14
N GLY A 85 14.84 -10.11 -0.95
CA GLY A 85 16.01 -10.48 -1.77
C GLY A 85 16.74 -9.24 -2.28
N LEU A 86 16.02 -8.32 -2.92
CA LEU A 86 16.58 -7.07 -3.43
C LEU A 86 17.21 -6.21 -2.32
N ILE A 87 16.55 -6.08 -1.16
CA ILE A 87 17.09 -5.33 -0.03
C ILE A 87 18.36 -5.98 0.52
N ARG A 88 18.45 -7.32 0.53
CA ARG A 88 19.65 -8.03 0.95
C ARG A 88 20.82 -7.77 0.00
N GLU A 89 20.55 -7.64 -1.29
CA GLU A 89 21.57 -7.44 -2.32
C GLU A 89 22.02 -5.98 -2.46
N SER A 90 21.07 -5.04 -2.42
CA SER A 90 21.31 -3.63 -2.75
C SER A 90 21.18 -2.66 -1.56
N GLY A 91 20.74 -3.16 -0.40
CA GLY A 91 20.30 -2.32 0.70
C GLY A 91 18.93 -1.67 0.46
N ARG A 92 18.40 -0.95 1.45
CA ARG A 92 17.11 -0.25 1.34
C ARG A 92 17.22 1.06 0.55
N LYS A 93 18.32 1.78 0.75
CA LYS A 93 18.59 3.04 0.05
C LYS A 93 19.30 2.70 -1.26
N LEU A 94 18.57 2.69 -2.37
CA LEU A 94 19.14 2.43 -3.69
C LEU A 94 19.92 3.65 -4.21
N SER A 95 19.46 4.85 -3.87
CA SER A 95 20.14 6.12 -4.15
C SER A 95 19.71 7.19 -3.14
N ASP A 96 20.17 8.43 -3.30
CA ASP A 96 19.66 9.56 -2.50
C ASP A 96 18.17 9.87 -2.75
N TRP A 97 17.60 9.33 -3.85
CA TRP A 97 16.23 9.57 -4.27
C TRP A 97 15.31 8.38 -4.02
N ILE A 98 15.82 7.14 -4.07
CA ILE A 98 14.99 5.92 -4.04
C ILE A 98 15.24 5.11 -2.77
N PHE A 99 14.18 4.90 -1.99
CA PHE A 99 14.18 4.06 -0.80
C PHE A 99 13.16 2.91 -0.95
N LEU A 100 13.58 1.68 -0.63
CA LEU A 100 12.74 0.50 -0.56
C LEU A 100 12.07 0.42 0.83
N GLY A 101 10.80 0.83 0.88
CA GLY A 101 10.01 0.92 2.12
C GLY A 101 9.51 -0.45 2.58
N GLY A 102 8.56 -1.00 1.82
CA GLY A 102 7.84 -2.17 2.28
C GLY A 102 6.83 -2.72 1.28
N VAL A 103 5.74 -3.25 1.82
CA VAL A 103 4.73 -3.97 1.06
C VAL A 103 3.33 -3.42 1.29
N LYS A 104 2.53 -3.46 0.24
CA LYS A 104 1.16 -2.98 0.17
C LYS A 104 0.20 -4.16 -0.03
N ALA A 105 -0.92 -4.17 0.68
CA ALA A 105 -2.02 -5.10 0.47
C ALA A 105 -3.39 -4.39 0.48
N PHE A 106 -4.46 -5.14 0.23
CA PHE A 106 -5.84 -4.67 0.30
C PHE A 106 -6.67 -5.59 1.20
N SER A 107 -7.37 -5.02 2.18
CA SER A 107 -8.32 -5.76 3.02
C SER A 107 -9.71 -5.79 2.40
N ASP A 108 -10.19 -4.62 1.96
CA ASP A 108 -11.53 -4.40 1.44
C ASP A 108 -11.52 -3.52 0.18
N GLY A 109 -12.72 -3.23 -0.33
CA GLY A 109 -12.91 -2.38 -1.49
C GLY A 109 -13.03 -0.89 -1.13
N SER A 110 -13.92 -0.18 -1.81
CA SER A 110 -14.14 1.26 -1.65
C SER A 110 -15.59 1.58 -1.30
N LEU A 111 -15.79 2.73 -0.64
CA LEU A 111 -17.12 3.21 -0.31
C LEU A 111 -17.96 3.49 -1.57
N GLY A 112 -17.37 4.17 -2.57
CA GLY A 112 -18.10 4.58 -3.79
C GLY A 112 -18.56 3.43 -4.70
N SER A 113 -18.10 2.20 -4.44
CA SER A 113 -18.56 1.00 -5.15
C SER A 113 -19.30 0.02 -4.23
N ASN A 114 -19.72 0.49 -3.06
CA ASN A 114 -20.35 -0.30 -2.01
C ASN A 114 -19.58 -1.59 -1.67
N SER A 115 -18.25 -1.51 -1.64
CA SER A 115 -17.37 -2.67 -1.47
C SER A 115 -16.42 -2.57 -0.27
N ALA A 116 -16.36 -1.43 0.42
CA ALA A 116 -15.71 -1.32 1.72
C ALA A 116 -16.44 -2.18 2.77
N LEU A 117 -15.70 -2.87 3.62
CA LEU A 117 -16.24 -3.92 4.50
C LEU A 117 -16.69 -3.34 5.85
N PHE A 118 -17.99 -3.40 6.11
CA PHE A 118 -18.64 -2.86 7.30
C PHE A 118 -19.17 -3.94 8.25
N HIS A 119 -19.40 -3.55 9.51
CA HIS A 119 -20.13 -4.38 10.48
C HIS A 119 -21.64 -4.41 10.19
N GLU A 120 -22.20 -3.27 9.82
CA GLU A 120 -23.59 -3.10 9.43
C GLU A 120 -23.72 -3.06 7.90
N PRO A 121 -24.88 -3.42 7.32
CA PRO A 121 -25.06 -3.36 5.87
C PRO A 121 -25.10 -1.91 5.36
N TYR A 122 -24.83 -1.75 4.07
CA TYR A 122 -25.03 -0.48 3.38
C TYR A 122 -26.50 -0.05 3.45
N THR A 123 -26.74 1.24 3.68
CA THR A 123 -28.09 1.78 3.86
C THR A 123 -28.99 1.64 2.64
N ASP A 124 -28.38 1.67 1.45
CA ASP A 124 -29.01 1.52 0.13
C ASP A 124 -29.01 0.06 -0.36
N GLU A 125 -28.24 -0.83 0.28
CA GLU A 125 -28.13 -2.25 -0.06
C GLU A 125 -28.18 -3.14 1.20
N PRO A 126 -29.38 -3.48 1.72
CA PRO A 126 -29.59 -4.10 3.05
C PRO A 126 -28.93 -5.48 3.29
N HIS A 127 -28.36 -6.08 2.26
CA HIS A 127 -27.66 -7.37 2.32
C HIS A 127 -26.19 -7.28 1.90
N ASN A 128 -25.73 -6.08 1.55
CA ASN A 128 -24.35 -5.83 1.19
C ASN A 128 -23.63 -5.29 2.43
N TYR A 129 -22.56 -5.96 2.85
CA TYR A 129 -21.68 -5.52 3.93
C TYR A 129 -20.31 -5.08 3.40
N GLY A 130 -20.17 -5.00 2.08
CA GLY A 130 -18.91 -4.88 1.37
C GLY A 130 -18.29 -6.24 1.05
N LEU A 131 -17.04 -6.21 0.62
CA LEU A 131 -16.31 -7.40 0.23
C LEU A 131 -14.91 -7.43 0.84
N GLN A 132 -14.49 -8.64 1.14
CA GLN A 132 -13.12 -8.91 1.52
C GLN A 132 -12.32 -9.17 0.24
N VAL A 133 -11.35 -8.31 -0.06
CA VAL A 133 -10.57 -8.35 -1.31
C VAL A 133 -9.55 -9.47 -1.27
N THR A 134 -8.87 -9.63 -0.13
CA THR A 134 -7.87 -10.66 0.09
C THR A 134 -8.33 -11.56 1.23
N ASP A 135 -8.28 -12.87 1.01
CA ASP A 135 -8.54 -13.85 2.06
C ASP A 135 -7.70 -13.55 3.32
N PHE A 136 -8.32 -13.68 4.49
CA PHE A 136 -7.78 -13.12 5.73
C PHE A 136 -6.63 -13.98 6.25
N GLU A 137 -6.72 -15.31 6.10
CA GLU A 137 -5.65 -16.22 6.45
C GLU A 137 -4.43 -15.95 5.56
N THR A 138 -4.65 -15.82 4.26
CA THR A 138 -3.61 -15.48 3.29
C THR A 138 -2.96 -14.13 3.62
N LEU A 139 -3.76 -13.08 3.87
CA LEU A 139 -3.28 -11.75 4.25
C LEU A 139 -2.48 -11.79 5.57
N SER A 140 -2.96 -12.58 6.54
CA SER A 140 -2.32 -12.73 7.85
C SER A 140 -0.94 -13.37 7.73
N ASN A 141 -0.84 -14.47 6.99
CA ASN A 141 0.42 -15.18 6.75
C ASN A 141 1.44 -14.28 6.05
N MET A 142 1.03 -13.59 4.97
CA MET A 142 1.90 -12.67 4.25
C MET A 142 2.33 -11.48 5.10
N THR A 143 1.45 -10.95 5.95
CA THR A 143 1.76 -9.84 6.87
C THR A 143 2.79 -10.28 7.92
N LEU A 144 2.60 -11.46 8.50
CA LEU A 144 3.52 -12.02 9.49
C LEU A 144 4.93 -12.23 8.91
N ASP A 145 5.04 -12.80 7.72
CA ASP A 145 6.32 -13.07 7.06
C ASP A 145 7.00 -11.80 6.54
N SER A 146 6.23 -10.83 6.05
CA SER A 146 6.72 -9.52 5.66
C SER A 146 7.29 -8.76 6.85
N ASP A 147 6.55 -8.72 7.97
CA ASP A 147 6.99 -8.10 9.21
C ASP A 147 8.23 -8.79 9.78
N ARG A 148 8.26 -10.13 9.79
CA ARG A 148 9.43 -10.91 10.25
C ARG A 148 10.67 -10.63 9.39
N SER A 149 10.46 -10.33 8.11
CA SER A 149 11.54 -9.93 7.19
C SER A 149 11.96 -8.46 7.33
N GLY A 150 11.40 -7.75 8.32
CA GLY A 150 11.72 -6.37 8.62
C GLY A 150 11.06 -5.36 7.68
N LEU A 151 10.19 -5.79 6.76
CA LEU A 151 9.48 -4.89 5.84
C LEU A 151 8.42 -4.10 6.60
N GLN A 152 8.17 -2.87 6.15
CA GLN A 152 7.01 -2.11 6.59
C GLN A 152 5.78 -2.65 5.85
N VAL A 153 4.66 -2.83 6.54
CA VAL A 153 3.42 -3.32 5.93
C VAL A 153 2.39 -2.19 5.93
N ALA A 154 1.83 -1.91 4.75
CA ALA A 154 0.73 -0.98 4.53
C ALA A 154 -0.49 -1.73 3.99
N ILE A 155 -1.61 -1.67 4.69
CA ILE A 155 -2.84 -2.37 4.26
C ILE A 155 -3.94 -1.34 4.04
N HIS A 156 -4.56 -1.40 2.87
CA HIS A 156 -5.78 -0.64 2.59
C HIS A 156 -6.94 -1.18 3.43
N ALA A 157 -7.61 -0.31 4.18
CA ALA A 157 -8.85 -0.61 4.88
C ALA A 157 -9.74 0.65 4.96
N ILE A 158 -10.93 0.59 4.35
CA ILE A 158 -11.88 1.72 4.37
C ILE A 158 -12.98 1.50 5.40
N GLY A 159 -13.65 0.35 5.38
CA GLY A 159 -14.79 0.05 6.25
C GLY A 159 -14.38 -0.20 7.70
N ASP A 160 -15.33 -0.04 8.63
CA ASP A 160 -15.05 -0.16 10.07
C ASP A 160 -14.65 -1.58 10.47
N ARG A 161 -15.28 -2.59 9.88
CA ARG A 161 -14.94 -4.00 10.06
C ARG A 161 -13.58 -4.34 9.46
N ALA A 162 -13.23 -3.81 8.28
CA ALA A 162 -11.90 -3.97 7.72
C ALA A 162 -10.82 -3.40 8.65
N ASN A 163 -11.01 -2.16 9.12
CA ASN A 163 -10.08 -1.52 10.06
C ASN A 163 -9.91 -2.32 11.36
N HIS A 164 -11.02 -2.87 11.91
CA HIS A 164 -10.97 -3.75 13.07
C HIS A 164 -10.09 -4.97 12.83
N LEU A 165 -10.35 -5.71 11.75
CA LEU A 165 -9.61 -6.93 11.40
C LEU A 165 -8.11 -6.67 11.21
N ILE A 166 -7.75 -5.56 10.57
CA ILE A 166 -6.34 -5.22 10.36
C ILE A 166 -5.65 -4.81 11.67
N LEU A 167 -6.35 -4.13 12.59
CA LEU A 167 -5.81 -3.84 13.91
C LEU A 167 -5.58 -5.13 14.73
N ASP A 168 -6.49 -6.11 14.66
CA ASP A 168 -6.31 -7.43 15.30
C ASP A 168 -5.12 -8.19 14.71
N LEU A 169 -4.98 -8.16 13.39
CA LEU A 169 -3.84 -8.75 12.70
C LEU A 169 -2.52 -8.10 13.13
N TYR A 170 -2.45 -6.77 13.16
CA TYR A 170 -1.26 -6.05 13.59
C TYR A 170 -0.90 -6.30 15.05
N GLU A 171 -1.89 -6.39 15.95
CA GLU A 171 -1.68 -6.78 17.34
C GLU A 171 -1.08 -8.20 17.44
N SER A 172 -1.60 -9.14 16.65
CA SER A 172 -1.08 -10.52 16.59
C SER A 172 0.35 -10.59 16.05
N VAL A 173 0.65 -9.82 15.00
CA VAL A 173 2.00 -9.73 14.41
C VAL A 173 3.01 -9.10 15.36
N ILE A 174 2.62 -8.05 16.08
CA ILE A 174 3.46 -7.41 17.11
C ILE A 174 3.79 -8.41 18.21
N SER A 175 2.80 -9.17 18.67
CA SER A 175 2.97 -10.21 19.68
C SER A 175 3.93 -11.32 19.19
N ALA A 176 3.72 -11.82 17.98
CA ALA A 176 4.48 -12.94 17.43
C ALA A 176 5.94 -12.60 17.07
N ASN A 177 6.21 -11.40 16.56
CA ASN A 177 7.53 -10.99 16.06
C ASN A 177 8.29 -10.05 17.03
N GLY A 178 7.78 -9.82 18.25
CA GLY A 178 8.47 -9.06 19.31
C GLY A 178 8.38 -7.52 19.16
N VAL A 179 9.03 -6.75 20.03
CA VAL A 179 8.93 -5.27 19.98
C VAL A 179 9.98 -4.68 19.02
N ARG A 180 9.54 -3.84 18.07
CA ARG A 180 10.41 -3.02 17.19
C ARG A 180 9.64 -1.83 16.62
N ASP A 181 10.35 -0.81 16.13
CA ASP A 181 9.73 0.27 15.34
C ASP A 181 9.36 -0.24 13.94
N ARG A 182 8.11 -0.69 13.79
CA ARG A 182 7.59 -1.27 12.53
C ARG A 182 7.01 -0.22 11.59
N ARG A 183 6.48 0.87 12.17
CA ARG A 183 5.69 1.88 11.48
C ARG A 183 4.56 1.26 10.63
N LEU A 184 3.85 0.24 11.13
CA LEU A 184 2.73 -0.39 10.42
C LEU A 184 1.71 0.68 9.99
N ARG A 185 1.10 0.52 8.81
CA ARG A 185 0.21 1.53 8.24
C ARG A 185 -1.12 0.93 7.83
N ILE A 186 -2.19 1.63 8.17
CA ILE A 186 -3.48 1.44 7.51
C ILE A 186 -3.70 2.61 6.57
N GLU A 187 -3.87 2.30 5.28
CA GLU A 187 -4.19 3.27 4.25
C GLU A 187 -5.70 3.55 4.26
N HIS A 188 -6.05 4.82 4.06
CA HIS A 188 -7.38 5.41 4.21
C HIS A 188 -7.82 5.57 5.65
N ALA A 189 -8.04 4.45 6.37
CA ALA A 189 -8.62 4.46 7.72
C ALA A 189 -9.88 5.35 7.82
N GLN A 190 -10.74 5.27 6.78
CA GLN A 190 -11.78 6.26 6.53
C GLN A 190 -12.98 6.11 7.48
N HIS A 191 -13.50 4.90 7.65
CA HIS A 191 -14.56 4.60 8.61
C HIS A 191 -13.98 3.80 9.77
N LEU A 192 -14.04 4.39 10.96
CA LEU A 192 -13.51 3.79 12.17
C LEU A 192 -14.63 3.64 13.20
N ALA A 193 -14.73 2.45 13.79
CA ALA A 193 -15.47 2.27 15.02
C ALA A 193 -14.86 3.17 16.12
N ALA A 194 -15.69 3.66 17.05
CA ALA A 194 -15.27 4.62 18.08
C ALA A 194 -14.06 4.15 18.91
N ALA A 195 -13.90 2.85 19.12
CA ALA A 195 -12.77 2.27 19.86
C ALA A 195 -11.47 2.18 19.03
N SER A 196 -11.54 2.21 17.71
CA SER A 196 -10.39 1.95 16.83
C SER A 196 -9.29 3.00 16.98
N ALA A 197 -9.64 4.29 17.13
CA ALA A 197 -8.64 5.37 17.29
C ALA A 197 -7.68 5.14 18.47
N LYS A 198 -8.18 4.62 19.60
CA LYS A 198 -7.35 4.26 20.76
C LYS A 198 -6.40 3.10 20.45
N ARG A 199 -6.86 2.13 19.64
CA ARG A 199 -6.04 0.98 19.23
C ARG A 199 -4.90 1.40 18.31
N PHE A 200 -5.12 2.31 17.36
CA PHE A 200 -4.04 2.88 16.53
C PHE A 200 -2.92 3.45 17.41
N GLY A 201 -3.25 4.29 18.39
CA GLY A 201 -2.28 4.88 19.31
C GLY A 201 -1.54 3.84 20.15
N ARG A 202 -2.27 2.87 20.75
CA ARG A 202 -1.69 1.80 21.57
C ARG A 202 -0.73 0.91 20.79
N LEU A 203 -1.06 0.58 19.54
CA LEU A 203 -0.26 -0.30 18.69
C LEU A 203 0.84 0.44 17.91
N GLY A 204 0.85 1.78 17.94
CA GLY A 204 1.78 2.58 17.14
C GLY A 204 1.53 2.47 15.63
N VAL A 205 0.29 2.20 15.23
CA VAL A 205 -0.09 2.08 13.81
C VAL A 205 -0.35 3.46 13.24
N ILE A 206 0.17 3.72 12.04
CA ILE A 206 -0.02 4.97 11.30
C ILE A 206 -1.33 4.89 10.53
N ALA A 207 -2.26 5.81 10.82
CA ALA A 207 -3.41 6.07 9.95
C ALA A 207 -2.97 7.00 8.81
N SER A 208 -2.84 6.46 7.60
CA SER A 208 -2.47 7.19 6.39
C SER A 208 -3.74 7.71 5.72
N VAL A 209 -4.18 8.89 6.15
CA VAL A 209 -5.47 9.50 5.76
C VAL A 209 -5.32 10.44 4.56
N GLN A 210 -6.37 10.55 3.76
CA GLN A 210 -6.45 11.48 2.64
C GLN A 210 -7.69 12.36 2.85
N THR A 211 -7.48 13.63 3.19
CA THR A 211 -8.53 14.53 3.69
C THR A 211 -9.39 15.16 2.60
N THR A 212 -9.15 14.83 1.33
CA THR A 212 -9.89 15.39 0.18
C THR A 212 -10.98 14.46 -0.34
N TYR A 213 -11.25 13.35 0.36
CA TYR A 213 -12.37 12.45 0.10
C TYR A 213 -13.60 12.80 0.92
#